data_AF-A0A2E8IBV7-F1
#
_entry.id   AF-A0A2E8IBV7-F1
#
_cell.length_a   1.000
_cell.length_b   1.000
_cell.length_c   1.000
_cell.angle_alpha   90.00
_cell.angle_beta   90.00
_cell.angle_gamma   90.00
#
_symmetry.space_group_name_H-M   'P 1'
#
loop_
_entity.id
_entity.type
_entity.pdbx_description
1 polymer ?
#
loop_
_entity_poly.entity_id
_entity_poly.type
_entity_poly.pdbx_seq_one_letter_code
_entity_poly.pdbx_strand_id
1 'polypeptide(L)'
;MNDDFRMFARIGHFHNNTLLEISIDSFLKFEALNKENELLKSKGKFENNGFTIYNENEKIDILEYSLIKESIKVVVFLGAFLESYFFELSAIALGQQYTEKHIEKLDLASKIILIPRLITGKEVDKSLHFWGEIKNLIKWRNKIIHNKTKNSSEFFKNINPEKYDPKPLYKEFDMLKFLNSIKILFKELDRIDPEGFHSSRINSNMKKL
;
A
#
# COMPACT_ATOMS: atom_id res chain seq x y z
N MET A 1 -16.18 34.96 -12.14
CA MET A 1 -15.28 33.87 -12.55
C MET A 1 -15.97 32.61 -12.06
N ASN A 2 -16.48 31.79 -12.97
CA ASN A 2 -17.47 30.74 -12.64
C ASN A 2 -16.93 29.76 -11.60
N ASP A 3 -17.67 29.63 -10.49
CA ASP A 3 -17.61 28.53 -9.53
C ASP A 3 -18.18 27.24 -10.16
N ASP A 4 -17.60 26.84 -11.29
CA ASP A 4 -17.75 25.47 -11.74
C ASP A 4 -16.96 24.63 -10.74
N PHE A 5 -17.68 24.08 -9.76
CA PHE A 5 -17.27 22.92 -8.95
C PHE A 5 -16.29 22.12 -9.79
N ARG A 6 -15.05 21.93 -9.33
CA ARG A 6 -14.08 21.05 -9.98
C ARG A 6 -14.68 19.64 -9.95
N MET A 7 -15.60 19.37 -10.86
CA MET A 7 -16.33 18.12 -10.91
C MET A 7 -15.33 17.18 -11.56
N PHE A 8 -14.60 16.54 -10.66
CA PHE A 8 -13.60 15.54 -10.89
C PHE A 8 -14.28 14.34 -11.59
N ALA A 9 -14.52 14.45 -12.88
CA ALA A 9 -15.12 13.42 -13.72
C ALA A 9 -14.22 13.15 -14.92
N ARG A 10 -12.96 12.78 -14.67
CA ARG A 10 -12.13 12.08 -15.67
C ARG A 10 -12.28 10.57 -15.53
N ILE A 11 -12.05 9.85 -16.63
CA ILE A 11 -12.02 8.36 -16.69
C ILE A 11 -11.04 7.75 -15.65
N GLY A 12 -10.08 8.54 -15.15
CA GLY A 12 -9.17 8.18 -14.06
C GLY A 12 -9.84 7.86 -12.73
N HIS A 13 -11.02 8.43 -12.43
CA HIS A 13 -11.73 8.17 -11.16
C HIS A 13 -12.12 6.70 -10.98
N PHE A 14 -12.57 6.05 -12.05
CA PHE A 14 -12.95 4.64 -11.98
C PHE A 14 -11.73 3.76 -11.71
N HIS A 15 -10.59 4.07 -12.34
CA HIS A 15 -9.34 3.34 -12.15
C HIS A 15 -8.80 3.53 -10.73
N ASN A 16 -8.80 4.76 -10.21
CA ASN A 16 -8.35 5.07 -8.85
C ASN A 16 -9.15 4.31 -7.80
N ASN A 17 -10.48 4.34 -7.89
CA ASN A 17 -11.35 3.62 -6.96
C ASN A 17 -11.12 2.11 -7.01
N THR A 18 -10.93 1.57 -8.22
CA THR A 18 -10.64 0.14 -8.43
C THR A 18 -9.30 -0.27 -7.78
N LEU A 19 -8.24 0.54 -7.91
CA LEU A 19 -6.93 0.25 -7.30
C LEU A 19 -7.02 0.20 -5.77
N LEU A 20 -7.70 1.17 -5.16
CA LEU A 20 -7.90 1.17 -3.70
C LEU A 20 -8.79 0.01 -3.25
N GLU A 21 -9.84 -0.30 -4.00
CA GLU A 21 -10.75 -1.43 -3.71
C GLU A 21 -10.01 -2.76 -3.75
N ILE A 22 -9.20 -3.02 -4.78
CA ILE A 22 -8.37 -4.24 -4.87
C ILE A 22 -7.48 -4.38 -3.63
N SER A 23 -6.88 -3.28 -3.18
CA SER A 23 -6.04 -3.31 -1.98
C SER A 23 -6.85 -3.67 -0.73
N ILE A 24 -7.99 -3.03 -0.51
CA ILE A 24 -8.83 -3.27 0.66
C ILE A 24 -9.39 -4.70 0.66
N ASP A 25 -9.88 -5.17 -0.47
CA ASP A 25 -10.39 -6.55 -0.60
C ASP A 25 -9.26 -7.57 -0.34
N SER A 26 -8.03 -7.28 -0.82
CA SER A 26 -6.86 -8.12 -0.54
C SER A 26 -6.48 -8.09 0.95
N PHE A 27 -6.59 -6.95 1.62
CA PHE A 27 -6.33 -6.83 3.06
C PHE A 27 -7.35 -7.62 3.89
N LEU A 28 -8.65 -7.51 3.57
CA LEU A 28 -9.69 -8.27 4.25
C LEU A 28 -9.50 -9.78 4.06
N LYS A 29 -9.13 -10.20 2.85
CA LYS A 29 -8.79 -11.59 2.56
C LYS A 29 -7.54 -12.04 3.33
N PHE A 30 -6.51 -11.20 3.42
CA PHE A 30 -5.33 -11.46 4.24
C PHE A 30 -5.72 -11.70 5.71
N GLU A 31 -6.55 -10.84 6.29
CA GLU A 31 -7.00 -10.96 7.68
C GLU A 31 -7.75 -12.29 7.93
N ALA A 32 -8.62 -12.69 7.01
CA ALA A 32 -9.32 -13.98 7.09
C ALA A 32 -8.34 -15.16 7.04
N LEU A 33 -7.43 -15.17 6.06
CA LEU A 33 -6.41 -16.22 5.92
C LEU A 33 -5.45 -16.26 7.11
N ASN A 34 -5.11 -15.11 7.69
CA ASN A 34 -4.16 -15.02 8.79
C ASN A 34 -4.78 -15.60 10.06
N LYS A 35 -6.06 -15.33 10.32
CA LYS A 35 -6.81 -15.95 11.42
C LYS A 35 -6.86 -17.47 11.28
N GLU A 36 -7.10 -17.98 10.07
CA GLU A 36 -7.08 -19.41 9.78
C GLU A 36 -5.69 -20.03 10.02
N ASN A 37 -4.64 -19.38 9.52
CA ASN A 37 -3.26 -19.83 9.69
C ASN A 37 -2.85 -19.89 11.17
N GLU A 38 -3.16 -18.85 11.95
CA GLU A 38 -2.87 -18.80 13.38
C GLU A 38 -3.68 -19.87 14.15
N LEU A 39 -4.93 -20.12 13.76
CA LEU A 39 -5.73 -21.20 14.35
C LEU A 39 -5.11 -22.58 14.08
N LEU A 40 -4.69 -22.87 12.86
CA LEU A 40 -4.03 -24.13 12.51
C LEU A 40 -2.73 -24.31 13.29
N LYS A 41 -1.90 -23.26 13.36
CA LYS A 41 -0.65 -23.28 14.16
C LYS A 41 -0.92 -23.49 15.64
N SER A 42 -1.98 -22.90 16.20
CA SER A 42 -2.35 -23.05 17.62
C SER A 42 -2.84 -24.46 17.99
N LYS A 43 -3.41 -25.20 17.02
CA LYS A 43 -3.90 -26.57 17.21
C LYS A 43 -2.77 -27.60 17.21
N GLY A 44 -1.57 -27.25 16.74
CA GLY A 44 -0.42 -28.15 16.63
C GLY A 44 0.44 -28.19 17.89
N LYS A 45 0.25 -29.19 18.75
CA LYS A 45 1.40 -29.91 19.34
C LYS A 45 1.73 -31.05 18.39
N PHE A 46 2.83 -30.94 17.67
CA PHE A 46 3.29 -31.98 16.76
C PHE A 46 3.87 -33.16 17.57
N GLU A 47 3.07 -34.21 17.78
CA GLU A 47 3.62 -35.51 18.18
C GLU A 47 4.21 -36.20 16.95
N ASN A 48 5.53 -36.41 16.97
CA ASN A 48 6.26 -37.10 15.92
C ASN A 48 6.01 -38.63 16.01
N ASN A 49 4.80 -39.07 15.67
CA ASN A 49 4.39 -40.48 15.78
C ASN A 49 4.62 -41.29 14.49
N GLY A 50 5.64 -40.94 13.71
CA GLY A 50 6.16 -41.78 12.62
C GLY A 50 5.28 -41.97 11.38
N PHE A 51 4.02 -41.51 11.37
CA PHE A 51 3.15 -41.59 10.19
C PHE A 51 2.27 -40.33 9.99
N THR A 52 2.42 -39.72 8.80
CA THR A 52 1.62 -38.63 8.17
C THR A 52 1.77 -37.19 8.71
N ILE A 53 2.97 -36.62 8.55
CA ILE A 53 3.26 -35.18 8.75
C ILE A 53 2.94 -34.34 7.49
N TYR A 54 2.67 -34.97 6.35
CA TYR A 54 2.66 -34.29 5.04
C TYR A 54 1.42 -33.41 4.76
N ASN A 55 0.26 -33.59 5.40
CA ASN A 55 -0.99 -32.91 5.00
C ASN A 55 -1.20 -31.54 5.68
N GLU A 56 -0.91 -31.39 6.97
CA GLU A 56 -1.16 -30.13 7.69
C GLU A 56 -0.08 -29.08 7.45
N ASN A 57 1.18 -29.51 7.31
CA ASN A 57 2.28 -28.62 6.95
C ASN A 57 2.12 -28.06 5.53
N GLU A 58 1.68 -28.91 4.57
CA GLU A 58 1.39 -28.45 3.21
C GLU A 58 0.26 -27.41 3.19
N LYS A 59 -0.78 -27.56 4.03
CA LYS A 59 -1.83 -26.54 4.19
C LYS A 59 -1.30 -25.23 4.76
N ILE A 60 -0.42 -25.28 5.76
CA ILE A 60 0.23 -24.09 6.32
C ILE A 60 1.06 -23.39 5.25
N ASP A 61 1.86 -24.13 4.47
CA ASP A 61 2.68 -23.57 3.39
C ASP A 61 1.81 -22.88 2.31
N ILE A 62 0.70 -23.51 1.91
CA ILE A 62 -0.26 -22.92 0.96
C ILE A 62 -0.90 -21.64 1.52
N LEU A 63 -1.25 -21.63 2.80
CA LEU A 63 -1.80 -20.45 3.48
C LEU A 63 -0.76 -19.34 3.57
N GLU A 64 0.47 -19.64 3.97
CA GLU A 64 1.56 -18.67 4.05
C GLU A 64 1.89 -18.06 2.69
N TYR A 65 1.90 -18.87 1.63
CA TYR A 65 2.05 -18.38 0.26
C TYR A 65 0.88 -17.43 -0.12
N SER A 66 -0.34 -17.78 0.25
CA SER A 66 -1.51 -16.94 0.04
C SER A 66 -1.43 -15.62 0.82
N LEU A 67 -0.96 -15.64 2.06
CA LEU A 67 -0.71 -14.44 2.87
C LEU A 67 0.31 -13.51 2.22
N ILE A 68 1.42 -14.07 1.71
CA ILE A 68 2.42 -13.30 0.95
C ILE A 68 1.76 -12.66 -0.27
N LYS A 69 1.02 -13.43 -1.07
CA LYS A 69 0.34 -12.94 -2.27
C LYS A 69 -0.61 -11.79 -1.98
N GLU A 70 -1.48 -11.92 -0.98
CA GLU A 70 -2.41 -10.86 -0.62
C GLU A 70 -1.67 -9.63 -0.06
N SER A 71 -0.61 -9.80 0.74
CA SER A 71 0.18 -8.67 1.25
C SER A 71 0.88 -7.86 0.15
N ILE A 72 1.38 -8.53 -0.89
CA ILE A 72 1.98 -7.89 -2.06
C ILE A 72 0.93 -7.05 -2.79
N LYS A 73 -0.28 -7.59 -2.99
CA LYS A 73 -1.36 -6.84 -3.63
C LYS A 73 -1.68 -5.58 -2.84
N VAL A 74 -1.85 -5.68 -1.52
CA VAL A 74 -2.14 -4.51 -0.67
C VAL A 74 -1.13 -3.39 -0.91
N VAL A 75 0.17 -3.70 -0.79
CA VAL A 75 1.25 -2.72 -0.90
C VAL A 75 1.36 -2.14 -2.32
N VAL A 76 1.31 -2.98 -3.36
CA VAL A 76 1.45 -2.55 -4.76
C VAL A 76 0.26 -1.71 -5.18
N PHE A 77 -0.96 -2.15 -4.90
CA PHE A 77 -2.17 -1.45 -5.31
C PHE A 77 -2.41 -0.16 -4.51
N LEU A 78 -2.01 -0.06 -3.23
CA LEU A 78 -2.01 1.23 -2.52
C LEU A 78 -1.03 2.23 -3.12
N GLY A 79 0.19 1.77 -3.45
CA GLY A 79 1.16 2.63 -4.11
C GLY A 79 0.68 3.12 -5.47
N ALA A 80 0.08 2.22 -6.27
CA ALA A 80 -0.49 2.56 -7.57
C ALA A 80 -1.69 3.52 -7.45
N PHE A 81 -2.55 3.30 -6.47
CA PHE A 81 -3.66 4.21 -6.15
C PHE A 81 -3.16 5.62 -5.87
N LEU A 82 -2.15 5.78 -5.00
CA LEU A 82 -1.58 7.09 -4.68
C LEU A 82 -0.95 7.75 -5.91
N GLU A 83 -0.16 7.03 -6.72
CA GLU A 83 0.42 7.58 -7.96
C GLU A 83 -0.65 8.12 -8.90
N SER A 84 -1.67 7.30 -9.16
CA SER A 84 -2.73 7.63 -10.11
C SER A 84 -3.64 8.74 -9.57
N TYR A 85 -3.88 8.77 -8.25
CA TYR A 85 -4.59 9.85 -7.58
C TYR A 85 -3.88 11.19 -7.72
N PHE A 86 -2.59 11.25 -7.38
CA PHE A 86 -1.83 12.49 -7.40
C PHE A 86 -1.59 12.97 -8.84
N PHE A 87 -1.39 12.05 -9.78
CA PHE A 87 -1.35 12.38 -11.21
C PHE A 87 -2.65 13.03 -11.67
N GLU A 88 -3.80 12.44 -11.34
CA GLU A 88 -5.10 13.00 -11.70
C GLU A 88 -5.34 14.38 -11.06
N LEU A 89 -4.99 14.52 -9.78
CA LEU A 89 -5.09 15.79 -9.05
C LEU A 89 -4.25 16.89 -9.73
N SER A 90 -2.99 16.61 -10.07
CA SER A 90 -2.15 17.59 -10.76
C SER A 90 -2.61 17.86 -12.18
N ALA A 91 -3.09 16.85 -12.91
CA ALA A 91 -3.56 17.02 -14.29
C ALA A 91 -4.79 17.90 -14.39
N ILE A 92 -5.66 17.84 -13.38
CA ILE A 92 -6.87 18.67 -13.28
C ILE A 92 -6.50 20.10 -12.85
N ALA A 93 -5.62 20.27 -11.86
CA ALA A 93 -5.31 21.58 -11.31
C ALA A 93 -4.25 22.38 -12.10
N LEU A 94 -3.25 21.69 -12.66
CA LEU A 94 -2.09 22.30 -13.34
C LEU A 94 -2.10 22.06 -14.86
N GLY A 95 -3.01 21.24 -15.37
CA GLY A 95 -3.10 20.84 -16.76
C GLY A 95 -2.34 19.56 -17.09
N GLN A 96 -2.87 18.81 -18.08
CA GLN A 96 -2.35 17.51 -18.51
C GLN A 96 -0.89 17.60 -18.99
N GLN A 97 -0.62 18.50 -19.92
CA GLN A 97 0.71 18.63 -20.55
C GLN A 97 1.79 19.00 -19.53
N TYR A 98 1.47 19.88 -18.57
CA TYR A 98 2.39 20.23 -17.50
C TYR A 98 2.66 19.03 -16.58
N THR A 99 1.60 18.29 -16.24
CA THR A 99 1.68 17.11 -15.39
C THR A 99 2.58 16.02 -15.99
N GLU A 100 2.33 15.62 -17.24
CA GLU A 100 3.13 14.59 -17.93
C GLU A 100 4.60 15.02 -18.08
N LYS A 101 4.85 16.29 -18.39
CA LYS A 101 6.21 16.78 -18.65
C LYS A 101 7.04 16.96 -17.38
N HIS A 102 6.42 17.41 -16.30
CA HIS A 102 7.12 17.91 -15.11
C HIS A 102 6.77 17.18 -13.81
N ILE A 103 5.50 16.83 -13.58
CA ILE A 103 5.05 16.24 -12.31
C ILE A 103 5.23 14.73 -12.29
N GLU A 104 4.95 14.05 -13.41
CA GLU A 104 5.00 12.58 -13.49
C GLU A 104 6.38 11.99 -13.14
N LYS A 105 7.44 12.72 -13.48
CA LYS A 105 8.84 12.34 -13.24
C LYS A 105 9.26 12.37 -11.77
N LEU A 106 8.47 12.99 -10.90
CA LEU A 106 8.73 13.03 -9.47
C LEU A 106 8.47 11.67 -8.84
N ASP A 107 9.25 11.29 -7.83
CA ASP A 107 8.94 10.12 -7.02
C ASP A 107 7.64 10.36 -6.22
N LEU A 108 6.99 9.27 -5.80
CA LEU A 108 5.69 9.35 -5.12
C LEU A 108 5.71 10.20 -3.85
N ALA A 109 6.78 10.16 -3.05
CA ALA A 109 6.86 10.96 -1.84
C ALA A 109 6.91 12.46 -2.19
N SER A 110 7.71 12.81 -3.21
CA SER A 110 7.77 14.17 -3.74
C SER A 110 6.42 14.63 -4.31
N LYS A 111 5.69 13.77 -5.04
CA LYS A 111 4.33 14.08 -5.54
C LYS A 111 3.37 14.44 -4.41
N ILE A 112 3.35 13.65 -3.34
CA ILE A 112 2.45 13.87 -2.18
C ILE A 112 2.69 15.22 -1.50
N ILE A 113 3.94 15.71 -1.47
CA ILE A 113 4.30 16.98 -0.84
C ILE A 113 4.11 18.16 -1.81
N LEU A 114 4.64 18.04 -3.02
CA LEU A 114 4.77 19.16 -3.95
C LEU A 114 3.47 19.49 -4.65
N ILE A 115 2.64 18.49 -4.99
CA ILE A 115 1.39 18.73 -5.72
C ILE A 115 0.43 19.59 -4.87
N PRO A 116 0.16 19.27 -3.59
CA PRO A 116 -0.68 20.14 -2.77
C PRO A 116 -0.10 21.55 -2.62
N ARG A 117 1.23 21.69 -2.50
CA ARG A 117 1.90 22.99 -2.42
C ARG A 117 1.72 23.82 -3.70
N LEU A 118 1.82 23.19 -4.87
CA LEU A 118 1.63 23.86 -6.15
C LEU A 118 0.18 24.28 -6.37
N ILE A 119 -0.79 23.52 -5.86
CA ILE A 119 -2.23 23.79 -6.04
C ILE A 119 -2.74 24.82 -5.03
N THR A 120 -2.32 24.70 -3.76
CA THR A 120 -2.93 25.42 -2.62
C THR A 120 -1.99 26.43 -1.96
N GLY A 121 -0.69 26.39 -2.28
CA GLY A 121 0.35 27.12 -1.54
C GLY A 121 0.72 26.51 -0.18
N LYS A 122 0.04 25.43 0.25
CA LYS A 122 0.24 24.78 1.56
C LYS A 122 0.86 23.40 1.40
N GLU A 123 1.67 22.98 2.38
CA GLU A 123 2.21 21.63 2.46
C GLU A 123 1.41 20.76 3.43
N VAL A 124 1.44 19.46 3.16
CA VAL A 124 1.02 18.40 4.08
C VAL A 124 1.91 18.43 5.33
N ASP A 125 1.32 18.34 6.52
CA ASP A 125 2.09 18.29 7.76
C ASP A 125 2.83 16.96 7.93
N LYS A 126 4.14 16.99 7.66
CA LYS A 126 5.06 15.84 7.75
C LYS A 126 5.39 15.41 9.19
N SER A 127 5.03 16.21 10.20
CA SER A 127 5.25 15.86 11.60
C SER A 127 4.26 14.81 12.09
N LEU A 128 3.15 14.64 11.38
CA LEU A 128 2.12 13.67 11.70
C LEU A 128 2.61 12.23 11.44
N HIS A 129 2.23 11.32 12.33
CA HIS A 129 2.67 9.90 12.31
C HIS A 129 2.42 9.22 10.96
N PHE A 130 1.34 9.58 10.25
CA PHE A 130 0.99 8.96 8.97
C PHE A 130 2.10 9.11 7.92
N TRP A 131 2.90 10.18 7.95
CA TRP A 131 3.96 10.40 6.97
C TRP A 131 5.07 9.35 7.05
N GLY A 132 5.39 8.89 8.27
CA GLY A 132 6.33 7.79 8.48
C GLY A 132 5.88 6.51 7.79
N GLU A 133 4.60 6.18 7.94
CA GLU A 133 4.00 4.98 7.37
C GLU A 133 3.82 5.08 5.85
N ILE A 134 3.48 6.25 5.30
CA ILE A 134 3.43 6.47 3.84
C ILE A 134 4.82 6.26 3.21
N LYS A 135 5.89 6.80 3.82
CA LYS A 135 7.26 6.52 3.36
C LYS A 135 7.60 5.04 3.43
N ASN A 136 7.16 4.36 4.49
CA ASN A 136 7.39 2.92 4.64
C ASN A 136 6.63 2.11 3.58
N LEU A 137 5.38 2.47 3.26
CA LEU A 137 4.61 1.91 2.13
C LEU A 137 5.37 2.07 0.82
N ILE A 138 5.86 3.28 0.52
CA ILE A 138 6.62 3.57 -0.71
C ILE A 138 7.89 2.72 -0.78
N LYS A 139 8.63 2.62 0.34
CA LYS A 139 9.83 1.80 0.45
C LYS A 139 9.52 0.33 0.15
N TRP A 140 8.48 -0.24 0.74
CA TRP A 140 8.11 -1.64 0.52
C TRP A 140 7.60 -1.89 -0.90
N ARG A 141 6.77 -1.00 -1.44
CA ARG A 141 6.33 -1.06 -2.85
C ARG A 141 7.52 -1.09 -3.79
N ASN A 142 8.50 -0.19 -3.59
CA ASN A 142 9.70 -0.16 -4.41
C ASN A 142 10.56 -1.41 -4.24
N LYS A 143 10.70 -1.95 -3.02
CA LYS A 143 11.43 -3.20 -2.75
C LYS A 143 10.77 -4.41 -3.41
N ILE A 144 9.44 -4.46 -3.43
CA ILE A 144 8.66 -5.53 -4.07
C ILE A 144 8.77 -5.45 -5.60
N ILE A 145 8.55 -4.27 -6.19
CA ILE A 145 8.55 -4.09 -7.66
C ILE A 145 9.96 -4.16 -8.23
N HIS A 146 10.91 -3.48 -7.59
CA HIS A 146 12.31 -3.40 -8.03
C HIS A 146 13.19 -4.37 -7.24
N ASN A 147 12.70 -5.59 -7.00
CA ASN A 147 13.48 -6.65 -6.39
C ASN A 147 14.63 -7.05 -7.32
N LYS A 148 15.65 -6.19 -7.42
CA LYS A 148 16.91 -6.47 -8.10
C LYS A 148 17.60 -7.51 -7.23
N THR A 149 17.77 -8.70 -7.78
CA THR A 149 18.48 -9.80 -7.13
C THR A 149 19.81 -9.28 -6.61
N LYS A 150 19.98 -9.30 -5.29
CA LYS A 150 21.33 -9.19 -4.72
C LYS A 150 22.08 -10.44 -5.14
N ASN A 151 23.35 -10.28 -5.52
CA ASN A 151 24.19 -11.38 -5.97
C ASN A 151 24.15 -12.49 -4.90
N SER A 152 23.74 -13.70 -5.28
CA SER A 152 23.59 -14.83 -4.34
C SER A 152 24.88 -15.09 -3.59
N SER A 153 26.03 -14.88 -4.23
CA SER A 153 27.35 -14.99 -3.63
C SER A 153 27.63 -13.97 -2.50
N GLU A 154 27.07 -12.76 -2.54
CA GLU A 154 27.17 -11.78 -1.44
C GLU A 154 26.19 -12.09 -0.30
N PHE A 155 25.02 -12.64 -0.64
CA PHE A 155 24.02 -13.08 0.33
C PHE A 155 24.56 -14.22 1.18
N PHE A 156 25.09 -15.28 0.57
CA PHE A 156 25.66 -16.43 1.29
C PHE A 156 26.95 -16.11 2.06
N LYS A 157 27.70 -15.06 1.68
CA LYS A 157 28.90 -14.61 2.44
C LYS A 157 28.58 -13.94 3.76
N ASN A 158 27.40 -13.31 3.88
CA ASN A 158 27.04 -12.46 5.02
C ASN A 158 25.96 -13.06 5.92
N ILE A 159 25.54 -14.29 5.65
CA ILE A 159 24.45 -14.94 6.38
C ILE A 159 25.02 -16.15 7.09
N ASN A 160 24.85 -16.19 8.41
CA ASN A 160 25.01 -17.43 9.16
C ASN A 160 23.73 -18.27 8.93
N PRO A 161 23.80 -19.40 8.20
CA PRO A 161 22.63 -20.21 7.87
C PRO A 161 21.90 -20.71 9.12
N GLU A 162 22.63 -20.93 10.22
CA GLU A 162 22.07 -21.39 11.50
C GLU A 162 21.28 -20.30 12.24
N LYS A 163 21.44 -19.02 11.87
CA LYS A 163 20.74 -17.87 12.47
C LYS A 163 19.76 -17.19 11.50
N TYR A 164 19.68 -17.67 10.26
CA TYR A 164 18.83 -17.09 9.24
C TYR A 164 17.42 -17.68 9.33
N ASP A 165 16.53 -16.95 9.99
CA ASP A 165 15.10 -17.21 9.97
C ASP A 165 14.44 -16.20 9.00
N PRO A 166 14.16 -16.58 7.75
CA PRO A 166 13.51 -15.70 6.79
C PRO A 166 12.09 -15.41 7.26
N LYS A 167 11.89 -14.24 7.88
CA LYS A 167 10.56 -13.77 8.20
C LYS A 167 9.76 -13.59 6.92
N PRO A 168 8.51 -14.10 6.86
CA PRO A 168 7.68 -13.88 5.68
C PRO A 168 7.43 -12.39 5.51
N LEU A 169 7.37 -11.95 4.24
CA LEU A 169 7.30 -10.55 3.84
C LEU A 169 6.24 -9.73 4.61
N TYR A 170 5.06 -10.31 4.82
CA TYR A 170 3.94 -9.66 5.49
C TYR A 170 4.15 -9.40 6.99
N LYS A 171 5.19 -9.98 7.61
CA LYS A 171 5.58 -9.68 9.01
C LYS A 171 6.56 -8.50 9.12
N GLU A 172 7.04 -7.98 8.00
CA GLU A 172 8.01 -6.89 7.95
C GLU A 172 7.36 -5.49 7.88
N PHE A 173 6.03 -5.43 7.73
CA PHE A 173 5.24 -4.20 7.70
C PHE A 173 3.81 -4.43 8.21
N ASP A 174 3.13 -3.33 8.53
CA ASP A 174 1.76 -3.33 9.04
C ASP A 174 0.83 -2.69 7.99
N MET A 175 0.05 -3.54 7.32
CA MET A 175 -0.87 -3.12 6.26
C MET A 175 -2.01 -2.24 6.79
N LEU A 176 -2.48 -2.49 8.01
CA LEU A 176 -3.55 -1.69 8.62
C LEU A 176 -3.05 -0.28 8.90
N LYS A 177 -1.80 -0.13 9.36
CA LYS A 177 -1.17 1.19 9.51
C LYS A 177 -1.05 1.93 8.18
N PHE A 178 -0.75 1.24 7.07
CA PHE A 178 -0.75 1.87 5.75
C PHE A 178 -2.13 2.38 5.38
N LEU A 179 -3.18 1.55 5.48
CA LEU A 179 -4.56 1.94 5.18
C LEU A 179 -5.05 3.11 6.05
N ASN A 180 -4.76 3.07 7.35
CA ASN A 180 -5.08 4.17 8.26
C ASN A 180 -4.33 5.46 7.91
N SER A 181 -3.08 5.34 7.46
CA SER A 181 -2.29 6.49 7.04
C SER A 181 -2.81 7.12 5.74
N ILE A 182 -3.40 6.33 4.84
CA ILE A 182 -4.15 6.85 3.68
C ILE A 182 -5.38 7.64 4.16
N LYS A 183 -6.16 7.10 5.11
CA LYS A 183 -7.32 7.82 5.68
C LYS A 183 -6.89 9.18 6.26
N ILE A 184 -5.78 9.24 6.98
CA ILE A 184 -5.26 10.48 7.58
C ILE A 184 -4.74 11.43 6.50
N LEU A 185 -3.97 10.95 5.53
CA LEU A 185 -3.47 11.76 4.41
C LEU A 185 -4.62 12.47 3.68
N PHE A 186 -5.71 11.77 3.38
CA PHE A 186 -6.82 12.35 2.64
C PHE A 186 -7.62 13.37 3.45
N LYS A 187 -7.73 13.19 4.78
CA LYS A 187 -8.25 14.22 5.68
C LYS A 187 -7.34 15.45 5.73
N GLU A 188 -6.04 15.23 5.71
CA GLU A 188 -5.06 16.31 5.68
C GLU A 188 -5.10 17.08 4.36
N LEU A 189 -5.34 16.39 3.23
CA LEU A 189 -5.62 17.01 1.94
C LEU A 189 -6.88 17.89 2.01
N ASP A 190 -7.98 17.41 2.61
CA ASP A 190 -9.19 18.23 2.81
C ASP A 190 -8.94 19.45 3.71
N ARG A 191 -8.05 19.34 4.69
CA ARG A 191 -7.68 20.46 5.55
C ARG A 191 -6.98 21.58 4.77
N ILE A 192 -6.10 21.21 3.82
CA ILE A 192 -5.32 22.19 3.04
C ILE A 192 -6.03 22.65 1.77
N ASP A 193 -6.90 21.82 1.19
CA ASP A 193 -7.77 22.05 0.05
C ASP A 193 -9.23 21.68 0.37
N PRO A 194 -9.98 22.55 1.10
CA PRO A 194 -11.35 22.25 1.52
C PRO A 194 -12.35 22.03 0.38
N GLU A 195 -12.05 22.55 -0.81
CA GLU A 195 -12.90 22.43 -2.01
C GLU A 195 -12.56 21.17 -2.83
N GLY A 196 -11.48 20.47 -2.50
CA GLY A 196 -11.04 19.29 -3.22
C GLY A 196 -11.82 18.01 -2.89
N PHE A 197 -12.53 17.99 -1.76
CA PHE A 197 -13.33 16.84 -1.26
C PHE A 197 -12.58 15.50 -1.37
N HIS A 198 -11.29 15.50 -1.07
CA HIS A 198 -10.38 14.38 -1.20
C HIS A 198 -10.87 13.14 -0.44
N SER A 199 -11.26 13.25 0.84
CA SER A 199 -11.70 12.07 1.62
C SER A 199 -12.94 11.40 1.04
N SER A 200 -13.82 12.15 0.36
CA SER A 200 -15.02 11.59 -0.27
C SER A 200 -14.68 10.46 -1.26
N ARG A 201 -13.51 10.55 -1.90
CA ARG A 201 -13.05 9.58 -2.91
C ARG A 201 -12.60 8.25 -2.33
N ILE A 202 -12.24 8.21 -1.05
CA ILE A 202 -11.82 6.97 -0.39
C ILE A 202 -12.89 6.42 0.57
N ASN A 203 -13.85 7.25 0.98
CA ASN A 203 -14.80 6.93 2.03
C ASN A 203 -15.63 5.66 1.75
N SER A 204 -16.11 5.46 0.52
CA SER A 204 -16.91 4.27 0.16
C SER A 204 -16.11 2.97 0.40
N ASN A 205 -14.87 2.93 -0.09
CA ASN A 205 -13.98 1.80 0.05
C ASN A 205 -13.54 1.61 1.50
N MET A 206 -13.18 2.71 2.17
CA MET A 206 -12.66 2.72 3.54
C MET A 206 -13.69 2.32 4.61
N LYS A 207 -15.00 2.33 4.29
CA LYS A 207 -16.07 1.80 5.15
C LYS A 207 -16.04 0.27 5.29
N LYS A 208 -15.36 -0.45 4.38
CA LYS A 208 -15.20 -1.90 4.45
C LYS A 208 -14.18 -2.36 5.53
N LEU A 209 -13.35 -1.44 6.02
CA LEU A 209 -12.32 -1.64 7.06
C LEU A 209 -12.84 -1.26 8.43
#